data_AF-A0A6B2G029-F1
#
_entry.id   AF-A0A6B2G029-F1
#
_cell.length_a   1.000
_cell.length_b   1.000
_cell.length_c   1.000
_cell.angle_alpha   90.00
_cell.angle_beta   90.00
_cell.angle_gamma   90.00
#
_symmetry.space_group_name_H-M   'P 1'
#
loop_
_entity.id
_entity.type
_entity.pdbx_description
1 polymer ?
#
loop_
_entity_poly.entity_id
_entity_poly.type
_entity_poly.pdbx_seq_one_letter_code
_entity_poly.pdbx_strand_id
1 'polypeptide(L)'
;MAFPIIGFKNINMEKLLNIDSNTFNALQIFKRDFRSQATVDNKIVTKEGFSLFGIMNHTRSQVGFRMLKQWFLQPLADFNKIVERQEAISLLKDPMHEMTLNSIRNHIRQLKSASKLSQKIKCSTLTASDWNQLQKAQQF
;
A
#
# COMPACT_ATOMS: atom_id res chain seq x y z
N MET A 1 6.95 19.04 -15.06
CA MET A 1 7.68 17.96 -14.34
C MET A 1 7.40 16.65 -15.05
N ALA A 2 8.40 16.05 -15.70
CA ALA A 2 8.26 14.80 -16.43
C ALA A 2 8.52 13.61 -15.49
N PHE A 3 7.60 12.65 -15.45
CA PHE A 3 7.84 11.37 -14.80
C PHE A 3 8.63 10.50 -15.77
N PRO A 4 9.82 9.98 -15.41
CA PRO A 4 10.47 8.97 -16.23
C PRO A 4 9.58 7.73 -16.23
N ILE A 5 9.22 7.26 -17.43
CA ILE A 5 8.53 5.99 -17.59
C ILE A 5 9.53 4.90 -17.20
N ILE A 6 9.33 4.26 -16.04
CA ILE A 6 10.24 3.23 -15.51
C ILE A 6 10.08 1.92 -16.31
N GLY A 7 8.91 1.68 -16.88
CA GLY A 7 8.65 0.52 -17.73
C GLY A 7 7.17 0.35 -18.04
N PHE A 8 6.87 -0.57 -18.94
CA PHE A 8 5.51 -0.97 -19.29
C PHE A 8 5.17 -2.29 -18.61
N LYS A 9 3.99 -2.37 -18.00
CA LYS A 9 3.46 -3.61 -17.44
C LYS A 9 2.33 -4.11 -18.34
N ASN A 10 2.51 -5.28 -18.94
CA ASN A 10 1.42 -5.95 -19.64
C ASN A 10 0.45 -6.53 -18.60
N ILE A 11 -0.84 -6.25 -18.78
CA ILE A 11 -1.91 -6.75 -17.92
C ILE A 11 -2.77 -7.67 -18.79
N ASN A 12 -2.73 -8.98 -18.51
CA ASN A 12 -3.64 -9.93 -19.12
C ASN A 12 -4.94 -9.98 -18.30
N MET A 13 -6.04 -9.54 -18.91
CA MET A 13 -7.36 -9.48 -18.29
C MET A 13 -7.97 -10.87 -18.01
N GLU A 14 -7.57 -11.92 -18.74
CA GLU A 14 -8.06 -13.29 -18.51
C GLU A 14 -7.54 -13.88 -17.20
N LYS A 15 -6.40 -13.38 -16.70
CA LYS A 15 -5.79 -13.83 -15.43
C LYS A 15 -6.28 -13.03 -14.23
N LEU A 16 -7.22 -12.11 -14.44
CA LEU A 16 -7.83 -11.28 -13.42
C LEU A 16 -9.32 -11.60 -13.30
N LEU A 17 -9.85 -11.50 -12.09
CA LEU A 17 -11.27 -11.60 -11.88
C LEU A 17 -11.94 -10.31 -12.37
N ASN A 18 -12.90 -10.44 -13.29
CA ASN A 18 -13.68 -9.29 -13.75
C ASN A 18 -14.73 -8.91 -12.68
N ILE A 19 -14.69 -7.66 -12.23
CA ILE A 19 -15.62 -7.11 -11.23
C ILE A 19 -16.17 -5.81 -11.80
N ASP A 20 -17.50 -5.73 -11.91
CA ASP A 20 -18.18 -4.53 -12.38
C ASP A 20 -18.37 -3.50 -11.25
N SER A 21 -18.69 -2.27 -11.64
CA SER A 21 -18.86 -1.17 -10.68
C SER A 21 -20.02 -1.42 -9.70
N ASN A 22 -21.07 -2.15 -10.11
CA ASN A 22 -22.19 -2.44 -9.21
C ASN A 22 -21.76 -3.44 -8.14
N THR A 23 -20.97 -4.46 -8.47
CA THR A 23 -20.42 -5.39 -7.48
C THR A 23 -19.52 -4.67 -6.47
N PHE A 24 -18.65 -3.76 -6.93
CA PHE A 24 -17.82 -2.96 -6.01
C PHE A 24 -18.65 -2.17 -4.99
N ASN A 25 -19.77 -1.59 -5.44
CA ASN A 25 -20.68 -0.81 -4.59
C ASN A 25 -21.54 -1.69 -3.68
N ALA A 26 -22.13 -2.77 -4.21
CA ALA A 26 -23.00 -3.68 -3.48
C ALA A 26 -22.25 -4.39 -2.34
N LEU A 27 -21.01 -4.82 -2.61
CA LEU A 27 -20.12 -5.43 -1.61
C LEU A 27 -19.37 -4.40 -0.76
N GLN A 28 -19.55 -3.10 -1.03
CA GLN A 28 -18.85 -2.00 -0.34
C GLN A 28 -17.34 -2.24 -0.24
N ILE A 29 -16.74 -2.76 -1.32
CA ILE A 29 -15.31 -3.10 -1.37
C ILE A 29 -14.47 -1.85 -1.07
N PHE A 30 -14.86 -0.74 -1.70
CA PHE A 30 -14.36 0.60 -1.40
C PHE A 30 -15.54 1.49 -1.06
N LYS A 31 -15.40 2.29 -0.01
CA LYS A 31 -16.39 3.31 0.35
C LYS A 31 -15.65 4.56 0.76
N ARG A 32 -15.83 5.62 -0.01
CA ARG A 32 -15.38 6.95 0.40
C ARG A 32 -16.41 7.46 1.41
N ASP A 33 -16.03 7.54 2.68
CA ASP A 33 -16.90 8.19 3.66
C ASP A 33 -16.76 9.70 3.49
N PHE A 34 -17.73 10.31 2.81
CA PHE A 34 -17.84 11.76 2.72
C PHE A 34 -18.25 12.40 4.06
N ARG A 35 -18.65 11.60 5.05
CA ARG A 35 -19.06 12.04 6.40
C ARG A 35 -17.88 12.22 7.37
N SER A 36 -16.74 11.59 7.12
CA SER A 36 -15.52 11.70 7.93
C SER A 36 -14.46 12.55 7.24
N GLN A 37 -14.90 13.69 6.69
CA GLN A 37 -14.00 14.73 6.22
C GLN A 37 -13.37 15.42 7.44
N ALA A 38 -12.11 15.10 7.70
CA ALA A 38 -11.29 15.91 8.59
C ALA A 38 -10.41 16.80 7.71
N THR A 39 -10.49 18.10 7.93
CA THR A 39 -9.52 19.07 7.40
C THR A 39 -8.26 18.99 8.27
N VAL A 40 -7.20 18.42 7.70
CA VAL A 40 -5.86 18.46 8.28
C VAL A 40 -4.97 19.16 7.26
N ASP A 41 -4.36 20.29 7.65
CA ASP A 41 -3.45 21.09 6.81
C ASP A 41 -4.02 21.46 5.42
N ASN A 42 -5.21 22.10 5.37
CA ASN A 42 -5.90 22.48 4.13
C ASN A 42 -6.14 21.35 3.11
N LYS A 43 -6.02 20.07 3.53
CA LYS A 43 -6.36 18.90 2.72
C LYS A 43 -7.57 18.20 3.30
N ILE A 44 -8.55 17.92 2.43
CA ILE A 44 -9.65 17.03 2.74
C ILE A 44 -9.09 15.61 2.74
N VAL A 45 -8.94 15.03 3.94
CA VAL A 45 -8.59 13.62 4.07
C VAL A 45 -9.89 12.84 4.24
N THR A 46 -10.36 12.22 3.17
CA THR A 46 -11.45 11.24 3.26
C THR A 46 -10.87 9.95 3.82
N LYS A 47 -11.28 9.55 5.03
CA LYS A 47 -11.00 8.19 5.50
C LYS A 47 -11.84 7.22 4.66
N GLU A 48 -11.29 6.05 4.35
CA GLU A 48 -12.18 4.98 3.89
C GLU A 48 -13.15 4.69 5.03
N GLY A 49 -14.44 4.60 4.68
CA GLY A 49 -15.47 4.31 5.65
C GLY A 49 -15.43 2.88 6.15
N PHE A 50 -16.57 2.41 6.66
CA PHE A 50 -16.81 0.97 6.80
C PHE A 50 -16.89 0.34 5.39
N SER A 51 -15.72 0.04 4.82
CA SER A 51 -15.52 -0.70 3.57
C SER A 51 -14.74 -1.99 3.86
N LEU A 52 -14.86 -2.98 2.97
CA LEU A 52 -14.07 -4.21 3.09
C LEU A 52 -12.57 -3.90 3.07
N PHE A 53 -12.14 -3.00 2.19
CA PHE A 53 -10.74 -2.57 2.15
C PHE A 53 -10.30 -1.87 3.45
N GLY A 54 -11.15 -1.01 4.02
CA GLY A 54 -10.89 -0.32 5.28
C GLY A 54 -10.68 -1.27 6.45
N ILE A 55 -11.48 -2.34 6.51
CA ILE A 55 -11.35 -3.42 7.52
C ILE A 55 -10.05 -4.20 7.31
N MET A 56 -9.71 -4.55 6.06
CA MET A 56 -8.60 -5.44 5.75
C MET A 56 -7.23 -4.76 5.73
N ASN A 57 -7.19 -3.43 5.56
CA ASN A 57 -5.94 -2.70 5.40
C ASN A 57 -5.24 -2.41 6.75
N HIS A 58 -4.33 -3.30 7.13
CA HIS A 58 -3.41 -3.12 8.26
C HIS A 58 -1.97 -2.77 7.83
N THR A 59 -1.78 -2.31 6.59
CA THR A 59 -0.44 -2.01 6.06
C THR A 59 0.22 -0.85 6.79
N ARG A 60 1.54 -0.92 7.00
CA ARG A 60 2.31 0.10 7.74
C ARG A 60 3.00 1.14 6.85
N SER A 61 2.95 0.96 5.52
CA SER A 61 3.59 1.84 4.53
C SER A 61 2.63 2.24 3.41
N GLN A 62 2.89 3.39 2.79
CA GLN A 62 2.10 3.89 1.67
C GLN A 62 2.20 3.00 0.42
N VAL A 63 3.35 2.35 0.23
CA VAL A 63 3.57 1.39 -0.86
C VAL A 63 2.71 0.15 -0.64
N GLY A 64 2.70 -0.39 0.59
CA GLY A 64 1.84 -1.51 0.97
C GLY A 64 0.35 -1.17 0.79
N PHE A 65 -0.08 0.02 1.23
CA PHE A 65 -1.45 0.51 1.02
C PHE A 65 -1.84 0.50 -0.46
N ARG A 66 -0.99 1.05 -1.33
CA ARG A 66 -1.24 1.11 -2.78
C ARG A 66 -1.31 -0.30 -3.39
N MET A 67 -0.41 -1.18 -2.98
CA MET A 67 -0.35 -2.56 -3.47
C MET A 67 -1.60 -3.36 -3.04
N LEU A 68 -2.00 -3.28 -1.77
CA LEU A 68 -3.21 -3.93 -1.28
C LEU A 68 -4.45 -3.39 -1.98
N LYS A 69 -4.52 -2.06 -2.19
CA LYS A 69 -5.63 -1.44 -2.92
C LYS A 69 -5.71 -1.95 -4.35
N GLN A 70 -4.57 -2.10 -5.01
CA GLN A 70 -4.50 -2.70 -6.34
C GLN A 70 -4.99 -4.16 -6.33
N TRP A 71 -4.67 -4.95 -5.30
CA TRP A 71 -5.17 -6.34 -5.22
C TRP A 71 -6.69 -6.42 -5.07
N PHE A 72 -7.30 -5.48 -4.37
CA PHE A 72 -8.76 -5.38 -4.26
C PHE A 72 -9.42 -4.91 -5.57
N LEU A 73 -8.74 -4.04 -6.33
CA LEU A 73 -9.20 -3.61 -7.65
C LEU A 73 -9.03 -4.69 -8.73
N GLN A 74 -8.00 -5.53 -8.59
CA GLN A 74 -7.62 -6.55 -9.56
C GLN A 74 -7.32 -7.87 -8.84
N PRO A 75 -8.36 -8.60 -8.38
CA PRO A 75 -8.16 -9.89 -7.76
C PRO A 75 -7.59 -10.89 -8.76
N LEU A 76 -6.78 -11.81 -8.23
CA LEU A 76 -6.18 -12.86 -9.03
C LEU A 76 -7.23 -13.90 -9.41
N ALA A 77 -7.18 -14.40 -10.65
CA ALA A 77 -7.88 -15.62 -11.07
C ALA A 77 -6.93 -16.84 -11.15
N ASP A 78 -5.62 -16.60 -11.10
CA ASP A 78 -4.57 -17.63 -11.20
C ASP A 78 -4.41 -18.40 -9.88
N PHE A 79 -4.77 -19.68 -9.88
CA PHE A 79 -4.73 -20.56 -8.71
C PHE A 79 -3.34 -20.61 -8.06
N ASN A 80 -2.28 -20.79 -8.85
CA ASN A 80 -0.92 -20.96 -8.30
C ASN A 80 -0.46 -19.71 -7.55
N LYS A 81 -0.80 -18.53 -8.09
CA LYS A 81 -0.47 -17.25 -7.43
C LYS A 81 -1.30 -17.00 -6.16
N ILE A 82 -2.52 -17.52 -6.11
CA ILE A 82 -3.34 -17.46 -4.90
C ILE A 82 -2.70 -18.32 -3.82
N VAL A 83 -2.30 -19.56 -4.15
CA VAL A 83 -1.62 -20.48 -3.23
C VAL A 83 -0.31 -19.87 -2.73
N GLU A 84 0.54 -19.35 -3.61
CA GLU A 84 1.80 -18.68 -3.25
C GLU A 84 1.58 -17.56 -2.21
N ARG A 85 0.55 -16.73 -2.41
CA ARG A 85 0.20 -15.68 -1.43
C ARG A 85 -0.29 -16.25 -0.10
N GLN A 86 -1.07 -17.33 -0.14
CA GLN A 86 -1.58 -17.97 1.06
C GLN A 86 -0.45 -18.63 1.87
N GLU A 87 0.49 -19.30 1.21
CA GLU A 87 1.69 -19.85 1.85
C GLU A 87 2.53 -18.75 2.52
N ALA A 88 2.78 -17.65 1.82
CA ALA A 88 3.47 -16.50 2.40
C ALA A 88 2.73 -15.95 3.63
N ILE A 89 1.40 -15.83 3.58
CA ILE A 89 0.60 -15.40 4.73
C ILE A 89 0.71 -16.40 5.89
N SER A 90 0.68 -17.70 5.63
CA SER A 90 0.78 -18.74 6.65
C SER A 90 2.12 -18.65 7.40
N LEU A 91 3.23 -18.49 6.66
CA LEU A 91 4.56 -18.28 7.26
C LEU A 91 4.62 -17.02 8.13
N LEU A 92 3.95 -15.94 7.69
CA LEU A 92 3.89 -14.66 8.40
C LEU A 92 2.88 -14.65 9.58
N LYS A 93 2.06 -15.68 9.71
CA LYS A 93 1.12 -15.86 10.82
C LYS A 93 1.64 -16.81 11.89
N ASP A 94 2.75 -17.49 11.63
CA ASP A 94 3.38 -18.38 12.59
C ASP A 94 3.77 -17.60 13.86
N PRO A 95 3.25 -17.96 15.05
CA PRO A 95 3.59 -17.32 16.30
C PRO A 95 5.10 -17.32 16.59
N MET A 96 5.85 -18.29 16.08
CA MET A 96 7.30 -18.36 16.25
C MET A 96 8.02 -17.15 15.64
N HIS A 97 7.46 -16.53 14.61
CA HIS A 97 8.06 -15.38 13.92
C HIS A 97 7.56 -14.02 14.43
N GLU A 98 6.62 -13.97 15.37
CA GLU A 98 5.89 -12.75 15.72
C GLU A 98 6.81 -11.62 16.23
N MET A 99 7.86 -11.95 17.02
CA MET A 99 8.82 -10.95 17.50
C MET A 99 9.61 -10.32 16.34
N THR A 100 10.16 -11.15 15.45
CA THR A 100 10.89 -10.71 14.25
C THR A 100 9.99 -9.89 13.33
N LEU A 101 8.74 -10.33 13.13
CA LEU A 101 7.76 -9.62 12.30
C LEU A 101 7.35 -8.28 12.88
N ASN A 102 7.22 -8.16 14.20
CA ASN A 102 6.95 -6.88 14.84
C ASN A 102 8.10 -5.89 14.69
N SER A 103 9.35 -6.38 14.77
CA SER A 103 10.52 -5.58 14.42
C SER A 103 10.44 -5.10 12.97
N ILE A 104 10.24 -6.00 12.00
CA ILE A 104 10.12 -5.63 10.57
C ILE A 104 8.98 -4.63 10.33
N ARG A 105 7.80 -4.84 10.93
CA ARG A 105 6.64 -3.93 10.82
C ARG A 105 6.98 -2.53 11.33
N ASN A 106 7.74 -2.42 12.42
CA ASN A 106 8.20 -1.15 12.97
C ASN A 106 9.18 -0.45 12.03
N HIS A 107 10.11 -1.18 11.43
CA HIS A 107 11.04 -0.62 10.43
C HIS A 107 10.30 -0.13 9.17
N ILE A 108 9.37 -0.92 8.63
CA ILE A 108 8.55 -0.53 7.47
C ILE A 108 7.75 0.76 7.75
N ARG A 109 7.28 0.95 8.99
CA ARG A 109 6.57 2.18 9.39
C ARG A 109 7.48 3.42 9.36
N GLN A 110 8.78 3.26 9.59
CA GLN A 110 9.76 4.35 9.57
C GLN A 110 10.17 4.70 8.13
N LEU A 111 10.23 3.71 7.24
CA LEU A 111 10.59 3.87 5.82
C LEU A 111 9.54 4.57 4.93
N LYS A 112 8.55 5.25 5.53
CA LYS A 112 7.38 5.88 4.86
C LYS A 112 7.70 6.80 3.68
N SER A 113 8.96 7.19 3.51
CA SER A 113 9.37 8.17 2.51
C SER A 113 10.42 7.67 1.52
N ALA A 114 10.88 6.41 1.52
CA ALA A 114 12.02 6.00 0.66
C ALA A 114 11.83 6.37 -0.83
N SER A 115 10.64 6.13 -1.40
CA SER A 115 10.32 6.50 -2.78
C SER A 115 10.28 8.03 -3.00
N LYS A 116 9.74 8.78 -2.02
CA LYS A 116 9.65 10.24 -2.07
C LYS A 116 11.02 10.90 -1.89
N LEU A 117 11.85 10.38 -0.99
CA LEU A 117 13.22 10.80 -0.77
C LEU A 117 14.05 10.52 -2.02
N SER A 118 13.96 9.32 -2.61
CA SER A 118 14.60 9.00 -3.89
C SER A 118 14.22 9.99 -5.00
N GLN A 119 12.94 10.38 -5.07
CA GLN A 119 12.50 11.40 -6.02
C GLN A 119 13.09 12.79 -5.71
N LYS A 120 13.08 13.23 -4.45
CA LYS A 120 13.67 14.51 -4.04
C LYS A 120 15.17 14.57 -4.27
N ILE A 121 15.89 13.45 -4.09
CA ILE A 121 17.31 13.31 -4.43
C ILE A 121 17.50 13.54 -5.93
N LYS A 122 16.74 12.83 -6.78
CA LYS A 122 16.83 12.97 -8.25
C LYS A 122 16.55 14.39 -8.73
N CYS A 123 15.64 15.10 -8.06
CA CYS A 123 15.28 16.46 -8.42
C CYS A 123 16.12 17.54 -7.71
N SER A 124 17.10 17.16 -6.87
CA SER A 124 17.91 18.08 -6.07
C SER A 124 17.10 19.03 -5.17
N THR A 125 15.92 18.60 -4.72
CA THR A 125 15.00 19.39 -3.87
C THR A 125 14.97 18.88 -2.42
N LEU A 126 16.10 18.38 -1.91
CA LEU A 126 16.18 17.84 -0.55
C LEU A 126 16.19 18.96 0.49
N THR A 127 15.44 18.77 1.57
CA THR A 127 15.49 19.64 2.76
C THR A 127 16.27 18.99 3.89
N ALA A 128 16.72 19.76 4.89
CA ALA A 128 17.40 19.21 6.07
C ALA A 128 16.57 18.15 6.83
N SER A 129 15.24 18.28 6.82
CA SER A 129 14.32 17.27 7.38
C SER A 129 14.34 15.95 6.60
N ASP A 130 14.46 16.02 5.26
CA ASP A 130 14.57 14.84 4.40
C ASP A 130 15.89 14.09 4.64
N TRP A 131 16.99 14.81 4.87
CA TRP A 131 18.29 14.23 5.23
C TRP A 131 18.24 13.47 6.57
N ASN A 132 17.59 14.05 7.59
CA ASN A 132 17.38 13.37 8.86
C ASN A 132 16.54 12.08 8.73
N GLN A 133 15.54 12.06 7.83
CA GLN A 133 14.78 10.84 7.55
C GLN A 133 15.64 9.78 6.85
N LEU A 134 16.51 10.19 5.94
CA LEU A 134 17.42 9.28 5.24
C LEU A 134 18.47 8.68 6.17
N GLN A 135 19.06 9.50 7.05
CA GLN A 135 20.02 9.02 8.04
C GLN A 135 19.39 7.99 9.00
N LYS A 136 18.16 8.25 9.48
CA LYS A 136 17.42 7.28 10.30
C LYS A 136 17.13 5.97 9.57
N ALA A 137 16.96 6.03 8.25
CA ALA A 137 16.76 4.84 7.43
C ALA A 137 18.06 4.04 7.20
N GLN A 138 19.25 4.66 7.34
CA GLN A 138 20.56 4.03 7.14
C GLN A 138 21.20 3.47 8.42
N GLN A 139 20.70 3.83 9.61
CA GLN A 139 21.28 3.42 10.90
C GLN A 139 20.85 2.00 11.36
N PHE A 140 20.37 1.16 10.45
CA PHE A 140 19.94 -0.21 10.72
C PHE A 140 20.43 -1.17 9.63
#